data_AF-D1B2B5-F1
#
_entry.id   AF-D1B2B5-F1
#
_cell.length_a   1.000
_cell.length_b   1.000
_cell.length_c   1.000
_cell.angle_alpha   90.00
_cell.angle_beta   90.00
_cell.angle_gamma   90.00
#
_symmetry.space_group_name_H-M   'P 1'
#
loop_
_entity.id
_entity.type
_entity.pdbx_description
1 polymer ?
#
loop_
_entity_poly.entity_id
_entity_poly.type
_entity_poly.pdbx_seq_one_letter_code
_entity_poly.pdbx_strand_id
1 'polypeptide(L)'
;MRVWIWMVLCCGWVYAQTPQKNSLSFALTPEMYASLMAQSVQGSLPQTFKYETIELLVQKVYSKQNRVHLEATTKQYDALLKELKKHTVLPAKVKKECKEFSSLVMVSQGVEYILHINAKEKKPLEILYDKEACLEHFNPQEKLFIGGYNKKGVFLNANGDKKRLATH
;
A
#
# COMPACT_ATOMS: atom_id res chain seq x y z
N MET A 1 40.56 -9.98 -70.60
CA MET A 1 40.81 -8.54 -70.88
C MET A 1 39.45 -7.90 -71.13
N ARG A 2 39.16 -6.77 -70.47
CA ARG A 2 37.82 -6.33 -69.97
C ARG A 2 37.45 -7.17 -68.74
N VAL A 3 37.21 -6.59 -67.57
CA VAL A 3 36.01 -5.82 -67.22
C VAL A 3 36.35 -4.88 -66.04
N TRP A 4 36.00 -3.60 -66.19
CA TRP A 4 35.85 -2.60 -65.11
C TRP A 4 34.75 -3.04 -64.12
N ILE A 5 34.63 -2.38 -62.96
CA ILE A 5 33.52 -2.45 -61.96
C ILE A 5 33.98 -3.12 -60.65
N TRP A 6 33.91 -2.54 -59.46
CA TRP A 6 33.49 -1.24 -58.94
C TRP A 6 33.94 -1.18 -57.47
N MET A 7 34.22 0.04 -57.00
CA MET A 7 33.99 0.53 -55.63
C MET A 7 34.56 -0.24 -54.44
N VAL A 8 35.85 0.02 -54.21
CA VAL A 8 36.37 0.30 -52.87
C VAL A 8 35.73 1.62 -52.38
N LEU A 9 34.56 1.56 -51.73
CA LEU A 9 33.96 2.69 -51.01
C LEU A 9 32.77 2.24 -50.14
N CYS A 10 33.05 1.50 -49.08
CA CYS A 10 32.13 1.31 -47.94
C CYS A 10 32.87 1.44 -46.59
N CYS A 11 33.99 2.18 -46.56
CA CYS A 11 34.55 2.71 -45.31
C CYS A 11 33.96 4.10 -45.09
N GLY A 12 32.75 4.14 -44.56
CA GLY A 12 32.05 5.39 -44.26
C GLY A 12 30.71 5.08 -43.63
N TRP A 13 30.66 5.26 -42.31
CA TRP A 13 29.45 5.32 -41.48
C TRP A 13 28.87 3.97 -41.07
N VAL A 14 29.68 3.21 -40.33
CA VAL A 14 29.12 2.46 -39.18
C VAL A 14 28.89 3.46 -38.04
N TYR A 15 27.95 4.39 -38.24
CA TYR A 15 27.04 4.67 -37.14
C TYR A 15 26.06 3.52 -37.17
N ALA A 16 26.43 2.42 -36.50
CA ALA A 16 25.41 1.58 -35.92
C ALA A 16 24.62 2.51 -35.00
N GLN A 17 23.53 3.07 -35.51
CA GLN A 17 22.40 3.45 -34.69
C GLN A 17 22.02 2.15 -33.99
N THR A 18 22.65 1.91 -32.85
CA THR A 18 22.03 1.13 -31.79
C THR A 18 20.60 1.64 -31.74
N PRO A 19 19.57 0.79 -31.86
CA PRO A 19 18.27 1.23 -31.41
C PRO A 19 18.54 1.67 -29.97
N GLN A 20 18.40 2.97 -29.72
CA GLN A 20 18.23 3.45 -28.36
C GLN A 20 17.09 2.57 -27.87
N LYS A 21 17.43 1.57 -27.05
CA LYS A 21 16.50 1.01 -26.10
C LYS A 21 16.13 2.20 -25.23
N ASN A 22 15.17 2.98 -25.73
CA ASN A 22 14.21 3.65 -24.89
C ASN A 22 13.47 2.49 -24.21
N SER A 23 14.13 1.86 -23.24
CA SER A 23 13.42 1.41 -22.07
C SER A 23 12.90 2.69 -21.43
N LEU A 24 11.80 3.21 -21.98
CA LEU A 24 10.73 3.70 -21.14
C LEU A 24 10.45 2.53 -20.20
N SER A 25 11.24 2.44 -19.13
CA SER A 25 10.83 1.76 -17.93
C SER A 25 9.59 2.52 -17.53
N PHE A 26 8.42 2.03 -17.95
CA PHE A 26 7.14 2.47 -17.47
C PHE A 26 7.11 2.11 -15.99
N ALA A 27 7.82 2.90 -15.18
CA ALA A 27 7.74 2.82 -13.74
C ALA A 27 6.30 3.25 -13.42
N LEU A 28 5.49 2.29 -13.00
CA LEU A 28 4.12 2.56 -12.59
C LEU A 28 4.17 3.55 -11.42
N THR A 29 3.25 4.52 -11.43
CA THR A 29 3.16 5.46 -10.31
C THR A 29 2.51 4.79 -9.09
N PRO A 30 2.71 5.32 -7.87
CA PRO A 30 2.05 4.81 -6.67
C PRO A 30 0.52 4.74 -6.80
N GLU A 31 -0.09 5.68 -7.52
CA GLU A 31 -1.53 5.67 -7.83
C GLU A 31 -1.93 4.50 -8.71
N MET A 32 -1.11 4.19 -9.72
CA MET A 32 -1.35 3.03 -10.59
C MET A 32 -1.21 1.72 -9.80
N TYR A 33 -0.20 1.60 -8.93
CA TYR A 33 -0.05 0.44 -8.05
C TYR A 33 -1.25 0.28 -7.12
N ALA A 34 -1.71 1.36 -6.47
CA ALA A 34 -2.87 1.33 -5.60
C ALA A 34 -4.13 0.86 -6.35
N SER A 35 -4.35 1.37 -7.56
CA SER A 35 -5.47 0.96 -8.41
C SER A 35 -5.41 -0.53 -8.79
N LEU A 36 -4.24 -1.01 -9.23
CA LEU A 36 -4.04 -2.42 -9.57
C LEU A 36 -4.28 -3.34 -8.37
N MET A 37 -3.81 -2.93 -7.18
CA MET A 37 -4.02 -3.68 -5.94
C MET A 37 -5.48 -3.72 -5.51
N ALA A 38 -6.21 -2.61 -5.65
CA ALA A 38 -7.64 -2.59 -5.34
C ALA A 38 -8.43 -3.51 -6.30
N GLN A 39 -8.12 -3.43 -7.60
CA GLN A 39 -8.77 -4.24 -8.63
C GLN A 39 -8.49 -5.74 -8.49
N SER A 40 -7.26 -6.12 -8.14
CA SER A 40 -6.89 -7.54 -8.01
C SER A 40 -7.65 -8.26 -6.90
N VAL A 41 -8.01 -7.55 -5.83
CA VAL A 41 -8.73 -8.10 -4.69
C VAL A 41 -10.25 -8.03 -4.88
N GLN A 42 -10.75 -7.10 -5.71
CA GLN A 42 -12.19 -6.85 -5.87
C GLN A 42 -13.00 -8.08 -6.28
N GLY A 43 -12.44 -8.97 -7.11
CA GLY A 43 -13.10 -10.21 -7.53
C GLY A 43 -13.25 -11.28 -6.45
N SER A 44 -12.57 -11.13 -5.31
CA SER A 44 -12.61 -12.06 -4.17
C SER A 44 -13.48 -11.58 -3.01
N LEU A 45 -14.18 -10.46 -3.16
CA LEU A 45 -15.01 -9.89 -2.11
C LEU A 45 -16.44 -10.45 -2.15
N PRO A 46 -17.09 -10.62 -0.98
CA PRO A 46 -16.58 -10.33 0.36
C PRO A 46 -15.60 -11.40 0.86
N GLN A 47 -14.59 -10.98 1.63
CA GLN A 47 -13.55 -11.86 2.17
C GLN A 47 -13.50 -11.79 3.70
N THR A 48 -13.46 -12.95 4.35
CA THR A 48 -13.36 -13.06 5.81
C THR A 48 -11.93 -13.39 6.22
N PHE A 49 -11.36 -12.55 7.10
CA PHE A 49 -10.09 -12.78 7.76
C PHE A 49 -10.34 -13.18 9.21
N LYS A 50 -9.68 -14.24 9.67
CA LYS A 50 -9.82 -14.75 11.04
C LYS A 50 -8.47 -14.71 11.75
N TYR A 51 -8.46 -14.21 12.97
CA TYR A 51 -7.32 -14.26 13.87
C TYR A 51 -7.82 -14.56 15.28
N GLU A 52 -7.41 -15.70 15.84
CA GLU A 52 -7.94 -16.21 17.12
C GLU A 52 -9.48 -16.22 17.15
N THR A 53 -10.10 -15.37 17.97
CA THR A 53 -11.56 -15.23 18.10
C THR A 53 -12.12 -14.03 17.33
N ILE A 54 -11.28 -13.28 16.63
CA ILE A 54 -11.64 -12.06 15.89
C ILE A 54 -11.89 -12.41 14.43
N GLU A 55 -13.03 -11.98 13.92
CA GLU A 55 -13.36 -12.06 12.50
C GLU A 55 -13.52 -10.66 11.90
N LEU A 56 -12.87 -10.44 10.77
CA LEU A 56 -12.96 -9.23 9.96
C LEU A 56 -13.52 -9.59 8.59
N LEU A 57 -14.69 -9.07 8.27
CA LEU A 57 -15.33 -9.25 6.97
C LEU A 57 -15.07 -8.02 6.12
N VAL A 58 -14.14 -8.13 5.17
CA VAL A 58 -13.88 -7.09 4.16
C VAL A 58 -14.93 -7.20 3.06
N GLN A 59 -15.67 -6.12 2.85
CA GLN A 59 -16.81 -6.08 1.93
C GLN A 59 -16.50 -5.30 0.66
N LYS A 60 -15.62 -4.29 0.77
CA LYS A 60 -15.31 -3.39 -0.34
C LYS A 60 -13.85 -3.01 -0.29
N VAL A 61 -13.23 -2.96 -1.46
CA VAL A 61 -11.88 -2.43 -1.66
C VAL A 61 -11.93 -1.44 -2.82
N TYR A 62 -11.29 -0.29 -2.65
CA TYR A 62 -11.18 0.73 -3.69
C TYR A 62 -9.87 1.50 -3.53
N SER A 63 -9.44 2.18 -4.58
CA SER A 63 -8.25 3.04 -4.54
C SER A 63 -8.61 4.51 -4.71
N LYS A 64 -7.87 5.39 -4.04
CA LYS A 64 -7.92 6.84 -4.25
C LYS A 64 -6.51 7.40 -4.12
N GLN A 65 -6.02 8.08 -5.16
CA GLN A 65 -4.61 8.48 -5.25
C GLN A 65 -3.71 7.25 -5.04
N ASN A 66 -2.64 7.38 -4.24
CA ASN A 66 -1.74 6.30 -3.89
C ASN A 66 -2.25 5.40 -2.74
N ARG A 67 -3.55 5.47 -2.41
CA ARG A 67 -4.12 4.79 -1.25
C ARG A 67 -5.08 3.69 -1.65
N VAL A 68 -4.98 2.54 -0.99
CA VAL A 68 -5.92 1.42 -1.06
C VAL A 68 -6.77 1.41 0.20
N HIS A 69 -8.08 1.57 0.03
CA HIS A 69 -9.06 1.58 1.11
C HIS A 69 -9.74 0.21 1.18
N LEU A 70 -9.77 -0.38 2.37
CA LEU A 70 -10.49 -1.61 2.66
C LEU A 70 -11.61 -1.29 3.65
N GLU A 71 -12.86 -1.53 3.28
CA GLU A 71 -14.00 -1.41 4.19
C GLU A 71 -14.34 -2.79 4.75
N ALA A 72 -14.27 -2.89 6.08
CA ALA A 72 -14.48 -4.11 6.83
C ALA A 72 -15.52 -3.92 7.94
N THR A 73 -16.12 -5.04 8.35
CA THR A 73 -17.01 -5.11 9.51
C THR A 73 -16.55 -6.21 10.45
N THR A 74 -16.85 -6.06 11.74
CA THR A 74 -16.59 -7.09 12.75
C THR A 74 -17.73 -7.15 13.75
N LYS A 75 -17.98 -8.36 14.29
CA LYS A 75 -18.91 -8.55 15.42
C LYS A 75 -18.17 -8.50 16.77
N GLN A 76 -16.85 -8.68 16.76
CA GLN A 76 -16.03 -8.81 17.96
C GLN A 76 -15.25 -7.52 18.26
N TYR A 77 -15.93 -6.36 18.18
CA TYR A 77 -15.29 -5.03 18.29
C TYR A 77 -14.42 -4.88 19.55
N ASP A 78 -14.96 -5.24 20.71
CA ASP A 78 -14.25 -5.03 21.99
C ASP A 78 -13.02 -5.97 22.11
N ALA A 79 -13.08 -7.18 21.55
CA ALA A 79 -11.95 -8.11 21.48
C ALA A 79 -10.86 -7.60 20.52
N LEU A 80 -11.26 -7.13 19.34
CA LEU A 80 -10.36 -6.50 18.36
C LEU A 80 -9.65 -5.30 18.97
N LEU A 81 -10.39 -4.36 19.58
CA LEU A 81 -9.81 -3.16 20.17
C LEU A 81 -8.86 -3.50 21.31
N LYS A 82 -9.19 -4.50 22.13
CA LYS A 82 -8.32 -4.97 23.20
C LYS A 82 -7.01 -5.53 22.62
N GLU A 83 -7.09 -6.36 21.59
CA GLU A 83 -5.89 -6.94 20.96
C GLU A 83 -5.01 -5.87 20.32
N LEU A 84 -5.60 -4.96 19.55
CA LEU A 84 -4.89 -3.86 18.91
C LEU A 84 -4.16 -2.97 19.94
N LYS A 85 -4.73 -2.76 21.13
CA LYS A 85 -4.12 -1.93 22.19
C LYS A 85 -3.01 -2.63 22.97
N LYS A 86 -2.90 -3.96 22.94
CA LYS A 86 -1.83 -4.69 23.65
C LYS A 86 -0.45 -4.39 23.07
N HIS A 87 -0.38 -4.24 21.74
CA HIS A 87 0.89 -4.15 21.03
C HIS A 87 1.33 -2.69 20.90
N THR A 88 2.38 -2.34 21.65
CA THR A 88 3.12 -1.08 21.48
C THR A 88 4.22 -1.19 20.42
N VAL A 89 4.56 -2.43 20.05
CA VAL A 89 5.53 -2.79 19.01
C VAL A 89 4.98 -3.99 18.25
N LEU A 90 5.28 -4.10 16.95
CA LEU A 90 4.89 -5.29 16.20
C LEU A 90 5.59 -6.54 16.74
N PRO A 91 4.89 -7.69 16.87
CA PRO A 91 5.50 -8.95 17.23
C PRO A 91 6.67 -9.32 16.30
N ALA A 92 7.73 -9.95 16.82
CA ALA A 92 8.95 -10.24 16.05
C ALA A 92 8.69 -11.04 14.76
N LYS A 93 7.77 -12.01 14.82
CA LYS A 93 7.34 -12.79 13.65
C LYS A 93 6.72 -11.88 12.58
N VAL A 94 5.80 -11.00 12.99
CA VAL A 94 5.15 -10.04 12.10
C VAL A 94 6.17 -9.07 11.51
N LYS A 95 7.15 -8.58 12.29
CA LYS A 95 8.22 -7.71 11.75
C LYS A 95 9.01 -8.38 10.62
N LYS A 96 9.32 -9.67 10.75
CA LYS A 96 10.03 -10.43 9.72
C LYS A 96 9.20 -10.56 8.44
N GLU A 97 7.94 -10.94 8.57
CA GLU A 97 6.99 -11.09 7.45
C GLU A 97 6.65 -9.74 6.80
N CYS A 98 6.66 -8.65 7.59
CA CYS A 98 6.32 -7.29 7.15
C CYS A 98 7.23 -6.81 6.02
N LYS A 99 8.54 -7.09 6.09
CA LYS A 99 9.49 -6.59 5.08
C LYS A 99 9.22 -7.19 3.70
N GLU A 100 8.99 -8.50 3.62
CA GLU A 100 8.62 -9.18 2.38
C GLU A 100 7.25 -8.71 1.89
N PHE A 101 6.27 -8.64 2.79
CA PHE A 101 4.92 -8.19 2.47
C PHE A 101 4.89 -6.75 1.97
N SER A 102 5.64 -5.83 2.58
CA SER A 102 5.71 -4.41 2.19
C SER A 102 6.17 -4.20 0.74
N SER A 103 7.00 -5.11 0.23
CA SER A 103 7.42 -5.10 -1.17
C SER A 103 6.32 -5.64 -2.08
N LEU A 104 5.65 -6.72 -1.67
CA LEU A 104 4.55 -7.33 -2.44
C LEU A 104 3.36 -6.38 -2.59
N VAL A 105 3.02 -5.65 -1.52
CA VAL A 105 1.92 -4.67 -1.53
C VAL A 105 2.36 -3.26 -1.97
N MET A 106 3.56 -3.11 -2.52
CA MET A 106 4.06 -1.84 -3.08
C MET A 106 4.07 -0.66 -2.09
N VAL A 107 4.08 -0.94 -0.78
CA VAL A 107 4.18 0.10 0.26
C VAL A 107 5.57 0.74 0.25
N SER A 108 6.60 -0.04 -0.06
CA SER A 108 7.95 0.49 -0.34
C SER A 108 7.99 1.42 -1.55
N GLN A 109 7.02 1.31 -2.46
CA GLN A 109 6.86 2.17 -3.64
C GLN A 109 5.91 3.35 -3.39
N GLY A 110 5.52 3.59 -2.13
CA GLY A 110 4.70 4.75 -1.76
C GLY A 110 3.19 4.52 -1.77
N VAL A 111 2.73 3.27 -1.93
CA VAL A 111 1.32 2.92 -1.70
C VAL A 111 1.01 2.96 -0.20
N GLU A 112 -0.15 3.46 0.18
CA GLU A 112 -0.66 3.41 1.56
C GLU A 112 -1.94 2.57 1.61
N TYR A 113 -2.14 1.85 2.71
CA TYR A 113 -3.35 1.05 2.93
C TYR A 113 -4.11 1.60 4.13
N ILE A 114 -5.42 1.80 3.97
CA ILE A 114 -6.30 2.24 5.06
C ILE A 114 -7.39 1.20 5.24
N LEU A 115 -7.37 0.53 6.39
CA LEU A 115 -8.42 -0.39 6.80
C LEU A 115 -9.45 0.36 7.64
N HIS A 116 -10.66 0.46 7.11
CA HIS A 116 -11.83 1.05 7.76
C HIS A 116 -12.67 -0.06 8.37
N ILE A 117 -12.76 -0.11 9.69
CA ILE A 117 -13.53 -1.13 10.42
C ILE A 117 -14.74 -0.48 11.06
N ASN A 118 -15.91 -0.80 10.49
CA ASN A 118 -17.19 -0.33 10.97
C ASN A 118 -17.85 -1.41 11.83
N ALA A 119 -18.28 -1.02 13.03
CA ALA A 119 -19.10 -1.85 13.90
C ALA A 119 -20.32 -1.04 14.31
N LYS A 120 -21.50 -1.69 14.30
CA LYS A 120 -22.77 -1.06 14.60
C LYS A 120 -22.71 -0.40 15.99
N GLU A 121 -23.13 0.87 16.08
CA GLU A 121 -23.21 1.64 17.33
C GLU A 121 -21.86 1.84 18.06
N LYS A 122 -20.73 1.62 17.39
CA LYS A 122 -19.38 1.84 17.93
C LYS A 122 -18.65 2.89 17.10
N LYS A 123 -17.60 3.49 17.69
CA LYS A 123 -16.71 4.40 16.95
C LYS A 123 -15.97 3.61 15.86
N PRO A 124 -15.89 4.13 14.63
CA PRO A 124 -15.12 3.46 13.57
C PRO A 124 -13.66 3.34 13.98
N LEU A 125 -13.02 2.26 13.58
CA LEU A 125 -11.57 2.10 13.71
C LEU A 125 -10.96 2.27 12.33
N GLU A 126 -9.91 3.07 12.25
CA GLU A 126 -9.12 3.20 11.02
C GLU A 126 -7.68 2.82 11.34
N ILE A 127 -7.10 1.97 10.50
CA ILE A 127 -5.72 1.52 10.65
C ILE A 127 -4.97 1.91 9.38
N LEU A 128 -3.93 2.71 9.54
CA LEU A 128 -3.07 3.14 8.45
C LEU A 128 -1.82 2.24 8.37
N TYR A 129 -1.61 1.64 7.22
CA TYR A 129 -0.40 0.89 6.90
C TYR A 129 0.35 1.63 5.77
N ASP A 130 1.38 2.36 6.17
CA ASP A 130 2.25 3.15 5.28
C ASP A 130 3.70 2.64 5.36
N LYS A 131 4.62 3.31 4.65
CA LYS A 131 6.05 2.94 4.60
C LYS A 131 6.72 2.80 5.97
N GLU A 132 6.14 3.37 7.04
CA GLU A 132 6.70 3.29 8.38
C GLU A 132 6.33 1.98 9.09
N ALA A 133 5.34 1.23 8.59
CA ALA A 133 4.77 0.06 9.27
C ALA A 133 5.76 -1.08 9.53
N CYS A 134 6.84 -1.17 8.75
CA CYS A 134 7.87 -2.20 8.93
C CYS A 134 9.20 -1.66 9.47
N LEU A 135 9.25 -0.40 9.92
CA LEU A 135 10.46 0.15 10.54
C LEU A 135 10.68 -0.42 11.94
N GLU A 136 11.93 -0.49 12.39
CA GLU A 136 12.28 -1.09 13.69
C GLU A 136 11.58 -0.42 14.87
N HIS A 137 11.45 0.91 14.79
CA HIS A 137 10.79 1.78 15.77
C HIS A 137 9.30 2.02 15.50
N PHE A 138 8.70 1.20 14.63
CA PHE A 138 7.28 1.35 14.32
C PHE A 138 6.41 1.13 15.57
N ASN A 139 5.52 2.09 15.81
CA ASN A 139 4.54 2.05 16.89
C ASN A 139 3.11 1.93 16.30
N PRO A 140 2.47 0.75 16.40
CA PRO A 140 1.12 0.53 15.87
C PRO A 140 0.07 1.51 16.41
N GLN A 141 0.23 2.00 17.65
CA GLN A 141 -0.73 2.93 18.27
C GLN A 141 -0.76 4.30 17.61
N GLU A 142 0.26 4.66 16.82
CA GLU A 142 0.30 5.91 16.08
C GLU A 142 -0.49 5.84 14.77
N LYS A 143 -0.75 4.63 14.30
CA LYS A 143 -1.49 4.35 13.08
C LYS A 143 -2.90 3.83 13.32
N LEU A 144 -3.27 3.58 14.58
CA LEU A 144 -4.62 3.24 15.00
C LEU A 144 -5.40 4.52 15.34
N PHE A 145 -6.49 4.75 14.63
CA PHE A 145 -7.41 5.87 14.82
C PHE A 145 -8.76 5.33 15.29
N ILE A 146 -9.34 5.96 16.31
CA ILE A 146 -10.62 5.59 16.91
C ILE A 146 -11.55 6.78 16.79
N GLY A 147 -12.58 6.67 15.97
CA GLY A 147 -13.46 7.79 15.65
C GLY A 147 -12.73 8.94 14.96
N GLY A 148 -11.75 8.62 14.10
CA GLY A 148 -10.96 9.60 13.34
C GLY A 148 -9.69 10.11 14.02
N TYR A 149 -9.44 9.79 15.30
CA TYR A 149 -8.27 10.32 16.03
C TYR A 149 -7.36 9.21 16.57
N ASN A 150 -6.04 9.41 16.46
CA ASN A 150 -5.06 8.55 17.14
C ASN A 150 -4.70 9.10 18.54
N LYS A 151 -3.91 8.33 19.30
CA LYS A 151 -3.44 8.70 20.65
C LYS A 151 -2.68 10.04 20.71
N LYS A 152 -2.11 10.51 19.59
CA LYS A 152 -1.34 11.75 19.50
C LYS A 152 -2.21 12.98 19.14
N GLY A 153 -3.53 12.82 19.04
CA GLY A 153 -4.43 13.89 18.62
C GLY A 153 -4.37 14.23 17.13
N VAL A 154 -3.82 13.33 16.31
CA VAL A 154 -3.85 13.46 14.85
C VAL A 154 -5.19 12.92 14.35
N PHE A 155 -5.87 13.73 13.55
CA PHE A 155 -7.08 13.38 12.84
C PHE A 155 -6.75 12.75 11.49
N LEU A 156 -7.43 11.66 11.15
CA LEU A 156 -7.47 11.09 9.81
C LEU A 156 -8.84 11.38 9.22
N ASN A 157 -8.88 12.06 8.07
CA ASN A 157 -10.16 12.27 7.37
C ASN A 157 -10.53 11.04 6.53
N ALA A 158 -11.76 11.01 6.00
CA ALA A 158 -12.25 9.92 5.15
C ALA A 158 -11.43 9.70 3.86
N ASN A 159 -10.63 10.69 3.43
CA ASN A 159 -9.74 10.55 2.29
C ASN A 159 -8.37 9.95 2.66
N GLY A 160 -8.08 9.80 3.95
CA GLY A 160 -6.77 9.37 4.45
C GLY A 160 -5.78 10.50 4.72
N ASP A 161 -6.21 11.77 4.67
CA ASP A 161 -5.33 12.90 4.96
C ASP A 161 -5.22 13.13 6.46
N LYS A 162 -3.98 13.34 6.92
CA LYS A 162 -3.66 13.60 8.32
C LYS A 162 -3.75 15.10 8.61
N LYS A 163 -4.52 15.49 9.63
CA LYS A 163 -4.51 16.85 10.19
C LYS A 163 -4.17 16.78 11.67
N ARG A 164 -3.22 17.60 12.13
CA ARG A 164 -2.99 17.77 13.56
C ARG A 164 -3.98 18.81 14.07
N LEU A 165 -4.66 18.53 15.19
CA LEU A 165 -5.36 19.59 15.92
C LEU A 165 -4.33 20.66 16.27
N ALA A 166 -4.53 21.88 15.74
CA ALA A 166 -3.75 23.03 16.14
C ALA A 166 -3.97 23.24 17.64
N THR A 167 -2.92 23.05 18.41
CA THR A 167 -2.90 23.40 19.83
C THR A 167 -2.74 24.92 19.87
N HIS A 168 -3.80 25.64 20.21
CA HIS A 168 -3.72 27.04 20.62
C HIS A 168 -3.08 27.11 22.01
#